data_AF-A0A956GGG5-F1
#
_entry.id   AF-A0A956GGG5-F1
#
_cell.length_a   1.000
_cell.length_b   1.000
_cell.length_c   1.000
_cell.angle_alpha   90.00
_cell.angle_beta   90.00
_cell.angle_gamma   90.00
#
_symmetry.space_group_name_H-M   'P 1'
#
loop_
_entity.id
_entity.type
_entity.pdbx_description
1 polymer ?
#
loop_
_entity_poly.entity_id
_entity_poly.type
_entity_poly.pdbx_seq_one_letter_code
_entity_poly.pdbx_strand_id
1 'polypeptide(L)'
;MATTPAFELKGTVSTLTVLRLRCTDLERIGAELGKKVTQLPHFFLQAPVVVDVSALEQDESDALDLAALAALLREHKLVPVAASGLGESRHADAAAAGLGLLKGALPSERKRKPAAAPPAAPAAEAEAVEATSAVE
;
A
#
# COMPACT_ATOMS: atom_id res chain seq x y z
N MET A 1 26.27 -31.26 -31.08
CA MET A 1 26.27 -29.94 -30.39
C MET A 1 25.24 -30.01 -29.28
N ALA A 2 25.51 -29.42 -28.11
CA ALA A 2 24.53 -29.41 -27.02
C ALA A 2 23.55 -28.24 -27.21
N THR A 3 22.25 -28.51 -27.07
CA THR A 3 21.19 -27.52 -27.24
C THR A 3 20.84 -26.91 -25.89
N THR A 4 20.93 -25.59 -25.76
CA THR A 4 20.51 -24.87 -24.54
C THR A 4 18.99 -24.98 -24.34
N PRO A 5 18.48 -25.28 -23.14
CA PRO A 5 17.04 -25.30 -22.87
C PRO A 5 16.40 -23.92 -23.05
N ALA A 6 15.16 -23.88 -23.51
CA ALA A 6 14.47 -22.64 -23.89
C ALA A 6 13.93 -21.82 -22.71
N PHE A 7 13.83 -22.40 -21.51
CA PHE A 7 13.33 -21.71 -20.31
C PHE A 7 13.88 -22.35 -19.03
N GLU A 8 13.78 -21.60 -17.93
CA GLU A 8 13.97 -22.07 -16.57
C GLU A 8 12.83 -21.50 -15.70
N LEU A 9 12.29 -22.29 -14.76
CA LEU A 9 11.27 -21.85 -13.83
C LEU A 9 11.77 -22.00 -12.39
N LYS A 10 11.97 -20.88 -11.70
CA LYS A 10 12.37 -20.82 -10.28
C LYS A 10 11.43 -19.90 -9.51
N GLY A 11 11.01 -20.34 -8.33
CA GLY A 11 10.33 -19.48 -7.36
C GLY A 11 11.32 -18.51 -6.71
N THR A 12 10.98 -17.23 -6.66
CA THR A 12 11.74 -16.19 -5.95
C THR A 12 10.80 -15.35 -5.09
N VAL A 13 11.29 -14.86 -3.96
CA VAL A 13 10.55 -13.90 -3.13
C VAL A 13 10.85 -12.49 -3.64
N SER A 14 9.81 -11.70 -3.89
CA SER A 14 9.93 -10.30 -4.29
C SER A 14 8.98 -9.43 -3.46
N THR A 15 9.35 -8.17 -3.25
CA THR A 15 8.53 -7.19 -2.52
C THR A 15 7.52 -6.55 -3.47
N LEU A 16 6.23 -6.69 -3.16
CA LEU A 16 5.13 -6.07 -3.92
C LEU A 16 4.44 -4.98 -3.09
N THR A 17 3.93 -3.95 -3.76
CA THR A 17 3.09 -2.94 -3.11
C THR A 17 1.70 -3.51 -2.90
N VAL A 18 1.11 -3.31 -1.70
CA VAL A 18 -0.25 -3.74 -1.39
C VAL A 18 -1.17 -2.53 -1.32
N LEU A 19 -2.20 -2.50 -2.17
CA LEU A 19 -3.31 -1.56 -2.08
C LEU A 19 -4.46 -2.23 -1.35
N ARG A 20 -4.55 -2.03 -0.03
CA ARG A 20 -5.66 -2.47 0.80
C ARG A 20 -6.85 -1.54 0.64
N LEU A 21 -7.96 -2.05 0.11
CA LEU A 21 -9.21 -1.30 -0.02
C LEU A 21 -9.90 -1.16 1.34
N ARG A 22 -10.69 -0.08 1.48
CA ARG A 22 -11.44 0.28 2.70
C ARG A 22 -12.90 0.67 2.41
N CYS A 23 -13.28 0.67 1.13
CA CYS A 23 -14.64 0.78 0.59
C CYS A 23 -14.58 0.31 -0.88
N THR A 24 -15.72 0.25 -1.56
CA THR A 24 -15.86 -0.18 -2.96
C THR A 24 -16.16 0.95 -3.95
N ASP A 25 -16.33 2.18 -3.46
CA ASP A 25 -16.57 3.38 -4.26
C ASP A 25 -15.35 3.71 -5.15
N LEU A 26 -15.45 3.39 -6.44
CA LEU A 26 -14.38 3.59 -7.42
C LEU A 26 -14.08 5.07 -7.70
N GLU A 27 -15.08 5.95 -7.65
CA GLU A 27 -14.88 7.39 -7.85
C GLU A 27 -14.04 7.97 -6.70
N ARG A 28 -14.39 7.59 -5.47
CA ARG A 28 -13.62 7.95 -4.27
C ARG A 28 -12.21 7.36 -4.30
N ILE A 29 -12.07 6.08 -4.64
CA ILE A 29 -10.74 5.42 -4.75
C ILE A 29 -9.87 6.17 -5.77
N GLY A 30 -10.40 6.51 -6.95
CA GLY A 30 -9.69 7.28 -7.97
C GLY A 30 -9.29 8.68 -7.51
N ALA A 31 -10.21 9.41 -6.89
CA ALA A 31 -9.95 10.75 -6.38
C ALA A 31 -8.90 10.78 -5.25
N GLU A 32 -8.91 9.80 -4.33
CA GLU A 32 -7.89 9.69 -3.28
C GLU A 32 -6.54 9.19 -3.84
N LEU A 33 -6.54 8.27 -4.81
CA LEU A 33 -5.33 7.77 -5.47
C LEU A 33 -4.65 8.85 -6.30
N GLY A 34 -5.39 9.61 -7.12
CA GLY A 34 -4.85 10.70 -7.94
C GLY A 34 -4.12 11.77 -7.13
N LYS A 35 -4.62 12.10 -5.94
CA LYS A 35 -3.95 12.99 -4.98
C LYS A 35 -2.59 12.43 -4.54
N LYS A 36 -2.52 11.13 -4.21
CA LYS A 36 -1.27 10.47 -3.79
C LYS A 36 -0.27 10.32 -4.93
N VAL A 37 -0.73 9.98 -6.14
CA VAL A 37 0.11 9.92 -7.35
C VAL A 37 0.74 11.29 -7.65
N THR A 38 -0.02 12.37 -7.48
CA THR A 38 0.49 13.75 -7.66
C THR A 38 1.56 14.12 -6.62
N GLN A 39 1.41 13.66 -5.37
CA GLN A 39 2.36 13.94 -4.30
C GLN A 39 3.64 13.08 -4.38
N LEU A 40 3.54 11.84 -4.85
CA LEU A 40 4.62 10.84 -4.81
C LEU A 40 4.73 10.06 -6.15
N PRO A 41 4.91 10.73 -7.31
CA PRO A 41 4.80 10.09 -8.62
C PRO A 41 5.69 8.85 -8.77
N HIS A 42 6.95 8.93 -8.34
CA HIS A 42 7.91 7.83 -8.41
C HIS A 42 7.52 6.58 -7.61
N PHE A 43 6.62 6.67 -6.63
CA PHE A 43 6.13 5.51 -5.87
C PHE A 43 5.05 4.72 -6.64
N PHE A 44 4.30 5.39 -7.52
CA PHE A 44 3.17 4.79 -8.24
C PHE A 44 3.49 4.43 -9.69
N LEU A 45 4.42 5.14 -10.34
CA LEU A 45 4.79 4.89 -11.74
C LEU A 45 5.27 3.46 -11.97
N GLN A 46 4.46 2.69 -12.72
CA GLN A 46 4.68 1.29 -13.09
C GLN A 46 4.83 0.32 -11.90
N ALA A 47 4.41 0.73 -10.70
CA ALA A 47 4.54 -0.11 -9.51
C ALA A 47 3.64 -1.36 -9.60
N PRO A 48 4.15 -2.57 -9.36
CA PRO A 48 3.34 -3.79 -9.30
C PRO A 48 2.55 -3.81 -7.99
N VAL A 49 1.21 -3.83 -8.12
CA VAL A 49 0.28 -3.72 -6.99
C VAL A 49 -0.56 -4.98 -6.83
N VAL A 50 -0.63 -5.47 -5.59
CA VAL A 50 -1.63 -6.44 -5.13
C VAL A 50 -2.81 -5.68 -4.56
N VAL A 51 -4.01 -5.93 -5.07
CA VAL A 51 -5.27 -5.42 -4.50
C VAL A 51 -5.68 -6.32 -3.35
N ASP A 52 -5.79 -5.79 -2.14
CA ASP A 52 -6.21 -6.54 -0.96
C ASP A 52 -7.62 -6.09 -0.52
N VAL A 53 -8.59 -7.00 -0.61
CA VAL A 53 -9.98 -6.75 -0.18
C VAL A 53 -10.28 -7.26 1.23
N SER A 54 -9.29 -7.83 1.94
CA SER A 54 -9.46 -8.46 3.28
C SER A 54 -9.89 -7.50 4.41
N ALA A 55 -10.19 -6.24 4.11
CA ALA A 55 -10.66 -5.22 5.04
C ALA A 55 -12.03 -4.62 4.65
N LEU A 56 -12.71 -5.22 3.67
CA LEU A 56 -14.12 -4.98 3.33
C LEU A 56 -14.99 -6.07 3.96
N GLU A 57 -16.27 -5.79 4.18
CA GLU A 57 -17.24 -6.85 4.50
C GLU A 57 -17.44 -7.76 3.27
N GLN A 58 -17.88 -9.01 3.48
CA GLN A 58 -17.95 -9.98 2.38
C GLN A 58 -18.89 -9.53 1.26
N ASP A 59 -20.08 -9.05 1.60
CA ASP A 59 -21.08 -8.55 0.63
C ASP A 59 -20.59 -7.31 -0.14
N GLU A 60 -19.91 -6.38 0.53
CA GLU A 60 -19.25 -5.25 -0.15
C GLU A 60 -18.22 -5.78 -1.13
N SER A 61 -17.33 -6.65 -0.64
CA SER A 61 -16.26 -7.20 -1.45
C SER A 61 -16.84 -7.86 -2.70
N ASP A 62 -17.93 -8.63 -2.57
CA ASP A 62 -18.54 -9.40 -3.64
C ASP A 62 -19.26 -8.55 -4.69
N ALA A 63 -19.71 -7.35 -4.33
CA ALA A 63 -20.25 -6.36 -5.26
C ALA A 63 -19.17 -5.53 -6.01
N LEU A 64 -17.88 -5.66 -5.67
CA LEU A 64 -16.80 -4.87 -6.28
C LEU A 64 -16.48 -5.33 -7.72
N ASP A 65 -16.63 -4.41 -8.67
CA ASP A 65 -16.16 -4.59 -10.05
C ASP A 65 -14.62 -4.55 -10.12
N LEU A 66 -14.02 -5.75 -10.19
CA LEU A 66 -12.57 -5.93 -10.29
C LEU A 66 -12.00 -5.46 -11.63
N ALA A 67 -12.79 -5.47 -12.71
CA ALA A 67 -12.35 -5.05 -14.04
C ALA A 67 -12.28 -3.52 -14.12
N ALA A 68 -13.31 -2.83 -13.65
CA ALA A 68 -13.34 -1.36 -13.55
C ALA A 68 -12.26 -0.86 -12.57
N LEU A 69 -12.08 -1.52 -11.41
CA LEU A 69 -10.97 -1.20 -10.50
C LEU A 69 -9.60 -1.39 -11.19
N ALA A 70 -9.38 -2.49 -11.89
CA ALA A 70 -8.10 -2.74 -12.56
C ALA A 70 -7.84 -1.75 -13.71
N ALA A 71 -8.88 -1.25 -14.39
CA ALA A 71 -8.77 -0.15 -15.36
C ALA A 71 -8.34 1.16 -14.68
N LEU A 72 -9.05 1.57 -13.64
CA LEU A 72 -8.77 2.77 -12.85
C LEU A 72 -7.32 2.81 -12.33
N LEU A 73 -6.81 1.69 -11.80
CA LEU A 73 -5.43 1.62 -11.34
C LEU A 73 -4.41 1.82 -12.48
N ARG A 74 -4.68 1.27 -13.67
CA ARG A 74 -3.82 1.42 -14.86
C ARG A 74 -3.84 2.85 -15.42
N GLU A 75 -4.97 3.57 -15.32
CA GLU A 75 -5.05 5.00 -15.67
C GLU A 75 -4.09 5.82 -14.80
N HIS A 76 -4.07 5.54 -13.49
CA HIS A 76 -3.12 6.08 -12.50
C HIS A 76 -1.69 5.51 -12.59
N LYS A 77 -1.35 4.78 -13.67
CA LYS A 77 -0.02 4.23 -13.98
C LYS A 77 0.48 3.13 -13.02
N LEU A 78 -0.38 2.59 -12.17
CA LEU A 78 -0.10 1.37 -11.43
C LEU A 78 -0.21 0.14 -12.34
N VAL A 79 0.44 -0.95 -11.97
CA VAL A 79 0.31 -2.25 -12.63
C VAL A 79 -0.37 -3.20 -11.63
N PRO A 80 -1.70 -3.34 -11.63
CA PRO A 80 -2.36 -4.33 -10.79
C PRO A 80 -2.03 -5.73 -11.30
N VAL A 81 -1.36 -6.55 -10.48
CA VAL A 81 -0.85 -7.88 -10.84
C VAL A 81 -1.60 -9.03 -10.19
N ALA A 82 -2.21 -8.80 -9.02
CA ALA A 82 -2.94 -9.82 -8.29
C ALA A 82 -3.99 -9.22 -7.35
N ALA A 83 -4.95 -10.06 -6.94
CA ALA A 83 -5.87 -9.81 -5.85
C ALA A 83 -5.62 -10.76 -4.67
N SER A 84 -5.97 -10.34 -3.46
CA SER A 84 -5.92 -11.14 -2.23
C SER A 84 -7.14 -10.82 -1.35
N GLY A 85 -7.55 -11.79 -0.53
CA GLY A 85 -8.76 -11.69 0.30
C GLY A 85 -10.08 -11.97 -0.42
N LEU A 86 -10.06 -12.34 -1.71
CA LEU A 86 -11.26 -12.72 -2.46
C LEU A 86 -11.83 -14.07 -2.00
N GLY A 87 -13.16 -14.18 -1.99
CA GLY A 87 -13.85 -15.46 -1.91
C GLY A 87 -13.67 -16.30 -3.18
N GLU A 88 -13.75 -17.63 -3.04
CA GLU A 88 -13.44 -18.56 -4.14
C GLU A 88 -14.37 -18.42 -5.34
N SER A 89 -15.60 -17.96 -5.12
CA SER A 89 -16.61 -17.63 -6.15
C SER A 89 -16.10 -16.64 -7.19
N ARG A 90 -15.25 -15.68 -6.79
CA ARG A 90 -14.78 -14.58 -7.65
C ARG A 90 -13.35 -14.75 -8.17
N HIS A 91 -12.78 -15.94 -8.01
CA HIS A 91 -11.52 -16.30 -8.64
C HIS A 91 -11.56 -16.18 -10.18
N ALA A 92 -12.73 -16.44 -10.79
CA ALA A 92 -12.94 -16.27 -12.23
C ALA A 92 -12.92 -14.79 -12.64
N ASP A 93 -13.59 -13.92 -11.87
CA ASP A 93 -13.69 -12.48 -12.17
C ASP A 93 -12.32 -11.79 -12.04
N ALA A 94 -11.52 -12.18 -11.04
CA ALA A 94 -10.15 -11.73 -10.90
C ALA A 94 -9.30 -12.11 -12.12
N ALA A 95 -9.41 -13.35 -12.60
CA ALA A 95 -8.70 -13.80 -13.80
C ALA A 95 -9.17 -13.05 -15.05
N ALA A 96 -10.47 -12.77 -15.19
CA ALA A 96 -11.03 -11.97 -16.29
C ALA A 96 -10.56 -10.51 -16.26
N ALA A 97 -10.35 -9.91 -15.08
CA ALA A 97 -9.75 -8.59 -14.91
C ALA A 97 -8.21 -8.57 -15.17
N GLY A 98 -7.60 -9.73 -15.42
CA GLY A 98 -6.16 -9.90 -15.62
C GLY A 98 -5.35 -9.91 -14.32
N LEU A 99 -5.96 -10.31 -13.20
CA LEU A 99 -5.33 -10.37 -11.88
C LEU A 99 -5.01 -11.82 -11.50
N GLY A 100 -3.78 -12.06 -11.05
CA GLY A 100 -3.44 -13.30 -10.34
C GLY A 100 -4.13 -13.40 -8.98
N LEU A 101 -4.08 -14.58 -8.36
CA LEU A 101 -4.66 -14.82 -7.04
C LEU A 101 -3.56 -15.09 -6.01
N LEU A 102 -3.38 -14.17 -5.06
CA LEU A 102 -2.37 -14.30 -4.01
C LEU A 102 -2.98 -14.93 -2.75
N LYS A 103 -2.67 -16.21 -2.55
CA LYS A 103 -3.11 -17.00 -1.39
C LYS A 103 -2.21 -16.74 -0.18
N GLY A 104 -2.84 -16.58 1.00
CA GLY A 104 -2.15 -16.39 2.28
C GLY A 104 -2.35 -14.99 2.86
N ALA A 105 -2.25 -14.89 4.18
CA ALA A 105 -2.42 -13.61 4.88
C ALA A 105 -1.26 -12.66 4.56
N LEU A 106 -1.57 -11.58 3.83
CA LEU A 106 -0.67 -10.44 3.70
C LEU A 106 -0.30 -9.89 5.09
N PRO A 107 0.91 -9.35 5.30
CA PRO A 107 1.35 -8.86 6.59
C PRO A 107 0.48 -7.67 7.03
N SER A 108 -0.55 -7.95 7.81
CA SER A 108 -1.39 -6.94 8.42
C SER A 108 -0.56 -6.05 9.35
N GLU A 109 -0.99 -4.79 9.44
CA GLU A 109 -0.42 -3.74 10.28
C GLU A 109 -0.54 -4.13 11.78
N ARG A 110 0.36 -5.02 12.21
CA ARG A 110 0.49 -5.46 13.59
C ARG A 110 0.91 -4.24 14.39
N LYS A 111 -0.08 -3.59 15.04
CA LYS A 111 0.05 -2.29 15.75
C LYS A 111 1.45 -2.14 16.30
N ARG A 112 2.28 -1.30 15.67
CA ARG A 112 3.59 -0.94 16.22
C ARG A 112 3.31 -0.28 17.56
N LYS A 113 3.56 -1.00 18.66
CA LYS A 113 3.60 -0.41 20.00
C LYS A 113 4.54 0.78 19.89
N PRO A 114 4.15 2.00 20.33
CA PRO A 114 5.04 3.15 20.25
C PRO A 114 6.39 2.79 20.87
N ALA A 115 7.45 2.87 20.08
CA ALA A 115 8.78 2.88 20.64
C ALA A 115 8.83 4.12 21.54
N ALA A 116 9.07 3.92 22.84
CA ALA A 116 9.17 5.04 23.77
C ALA A 116 10.22 6.02 23.22
N ALA A 117 9.88 7.30 23.18
CA ALA A 117 10.82 8.32 22.73
C ALA A 117 12.10 8.23 23.59
N PRO A 118 13.30 8.38 22.99
CA PRO A 118 14.51 8.46 23.79
C PRO A 118 14.37 9.62 24.78
N PRO A 119 14.79 9.45 26.05
CA PRO A 119 14.67 10.51 27.04
C PRO A 119 15.44 11.74 26.58
N ALA A 120 14.78 12.90 26.59
CA ALA A 120 15.42 14.16 26.29
C ALA A 120 16.52 14.41 27.32
N ALA A 121 17.77 14.52 26.86
CA ALA A 121 18.86 15.02 27.69
C ALA A 121 18.54 16.48 28.09
N PRO A 122 18.72 16.88 29.35
CA PRO A 122 18.46 18.25 29.77
C PRO A 122 19.43 19.20 29.05
N ALA A 123 18.88 20.23 28.40
CA ALA A 123 19.67 21.31 27.83
C ALA A 123 20.37 22.08 28.96
N ALA A 124 21.64 22.41 28.75
CA ALA A 124 22.43 23.14 29.73
C ALA A 124 21.91 24.57 29.92
N GLU A 125 21.86 25.01 31.17
CA GLU A 125 21.48 26.35 31.59
C GLU A 125 22.72 27.26 31.61
N ALA A 126 22.74 28.28 30.74
CA ALA A 126 23.70 29.38 30.64
C ALA A 126 23.10 30.43 29.68
N GLU A 127 23.16 31.75 29.90
CA GLU A 127 23.68 32.55 31.01
C GLU A 127 22.92 33.92 31.03
N ALA A 128 23.33 34.86 31.89
CA ALA A 128 22.85 36.25 32.06
C ALA A 128 22.68 37.06 30.74
N VAL A 129 21.99 38.20 30.65
CA VAL A 129 21.88 39.39 31.53
C VAL A 129 20.45 40.02 31.45
N GLU A 130 20.04 41.11 32.13
CA GLU A 130 20.77 42.22 32.77
C GLU A 130 20.11 42.77 34.07
N ALA A 131 20.20 44.07 34.33
CA ALA A 131 19.99 44.75 35.61
C ALA A 131 18.72 45.62 35.70
N THR A 132 18.26 45.91 36.93
CA THR A 132 17.60 47.19 37.28
C THR A 132 18.08 47.74 38.62
N SER A 133 18.09 49.06 38.71
CA SER A 133 18.78 49.92 39.70
C SER A 133 18.08 50.13 41.06
N ALA A 134 18.88 50.20 42.13
CA ALA A 134 18.88 51.15 43.28
C ALA A 134 17.71 51.29 44.29
N VAL A 135 18.10 51.92 45.43
CA VAL A 135 17.32 52.45 46.58
C VAL A 135 16.90 51.36 47.60
N GLU A 136 17.17 51.47 48.91
CA GLU A 136 17.67 52.57 49.77
C GLU A 136 18.81 52.11 50.70
#